data_AF-A0A1E4IGP5-F1
#
_entry.id   AF-A0A1E4IGP5-F1
#
_cell.length_a   1.000
_cell.length_b   1.000
_cell.length_c   1.000
_cell.angle_alpha   90.00
_cell.angle_beta   90.00
_cell.angle_gamma   90.00
#
_symmetry.space_group_name_H-M   'P 1'
#
loop_
_entity.id
_entity.type
_entity.pdbx_description
1 polymer ?
#
loop_
_entity_poly.entity_id
_entity_poly.type
_entity_poly.pdbx_seq_one_letter_code
_entity_poly.pdbx_strand_id
1 'polypeptide(L)'
;MALGAVFMGFAGLSAPALPGKVDAPTVSTRSCRMDAIRQSVCIYQAILADVDKHYTMRGGGGIGRIVQNSTSSYSVHLLQEGREDVRTYDVRLAPDGKVTITAVTESTVRH
;
A
#
# COMPACT_ATOMS: atom_id res chain seq x y z
N MET A 1 9.21 37.08 -64.97
CA MET A 1 10.28 36.13 -64.58
C MET A 1 9.84 35.44 -63.31
N ALA A 2 9.82 34.11 -63.35
CA ALA A 2 9.41 33.24 -62.26
C ALA A 2 10.51 33.14 -61.19
N LEU A 3 10.11 32.98 -59.93
CA LEU A 3 10.89 32.28 -58.91
C LEU A 3 9.92 31.82 -57.82
N GLY A 4 9.71 30.50 -57.78
CA GLY A 4 8.96 29.81 -56.73
C GLY A 4 9.82 29.48 -55.52
N ALA A 5 9.16 29.21 -54.40
CA ALA A 5 9.71 28.50 -53.24
C ALA A 5 8.52 27.84 -52.52
N VAL A 6 8.28 26.55 -52.76
CA VAL A 6 8.60 25.40 -51.89
C VAL A 6 7.73 25.32 -50.62
N PHE A 7 6.83 24.33 -50.64
CA PHE A 7 6.08 23.80 -49.51
C PHE A 7 7.04 23.23 -48.43
N MET A 8 6.78 23.52 -47.16
CA MET A 8 7.05 22.59 -46.07
C MET A 8 5.80 22.48 -45.19
N GLY A 9 5.10 21.36 -45.34
CA GLY A 9 4.06 20.95 -44.42
C GLY A 9 4.68 20.52 -43.10
N PHE A 10 4.25 21.15 -42.00
CA PHE A 10 4.48 20.60 -40.67
C PHE A 10 3.44 19.51 -40.41
N ALA A 11 3.88 18.27 -40.60
CA ALA A 11 3.17 17.08 -40.17
C ALA A 11 3.08 17.05 -38.63
N GLY A 12 1.84 16.89 -38.14
CA GLY A 12 1.45 16.19 -36.91
C GLY A 12 2.36 16.29 -35.68
N LEU A 13 2.15 17.34 -34.88
CA LEU A 13 2.46 17.29 -33.44
C LEU A 13 1.30 16.61 -32.72
N SER A 14 1.31 15.28 -32.71
CA SER A 14 0.49 14.46 -31.82
C SER A 14 0.97 14.73 -30.38
N ALA A 15 0.19 15.50 -29.61
CA ALA A 15 0.48 15.71 -28.20
C ALA A 15 0.52 14.35 -27.47
N PRO A 16 1.50 14.10 -26.60
CA PRO A 16 1.48 12.91 -25.75
C PRO A 16 0.31 13.05 -24.78
N ALA A 17 -0.57 12.04 -24.76
CA ALA A 17 -1.63 11.93 -23.77
C ALA A 17 -0.99 11.95 -22.37
N LEU A 18 -1.35 12.96 -21.57
CA LEU A 18 -0.97 13.01 -20.16
C LEU A 18 -1.47 11.73 -19.46
N PRO A 19 -0.66 11.12 -18.58
CA PRO A 19 -1.11 9.99 -17.81
C PRO A 19 -2.32 10.42 -16.97
N GLY A 20 -3.44 9.73 -17.18
CA GLY A 20 -4.68 9.98 -16.45
C GLY A 20 -4.39 10.00 -14.95
N LYS A 21 -4.94 11.01 -14.26
CA LYS A 21 -4.99 11.02 -12.81
C LYS A 21 -5.64 9.71 -12.37
N VAL A 22 -4.83 8.82 -11.81
CA VAL A 22 -5.34 7.73 -11.01
C VAL A 22 -5.85 8.40 -9.75
N ASP A 23 -7.15 8.71 -9.72
CA ASP A 23 -7.80 9.14 -8.51
C ASP A 23 -7.54 8.05 -7.46
N ALA A 24 -6.76 8.39 -6.43
CA ALA A 24 -6.53 7.50 -5.32
C ALA A 24 -7.91 7.10 -4.78
N PRO A 25 -8.25 5.81 -4.71
CA PRO A 25 -9.54 5.42 -4.20
C PRO A 25 -9.61 5.92 -2.76
N THR A 26 -10.43 6.96 -2.53
CA THR A 26 -10.85 7.37 -1.20
C THR A 26 -11.25 6.11 -0.48
N VAL A 27 -10.57 5.81 0.64
CA VAL A 27 -10.81 4.61 1.44
C VAL A 27 -12.23 4.70 1.96
N SER A 28 -13.15 4.22 1.14
CA SER A 28 -14.54 4.13 1.47
C SER A 28 -14.62 3.13 2.61
N THR A 29 -15.18 3.55 3.73
CA THR A 29 -15.66 2.74 4.85
C THR A 29 -16.76 1.74 4.45
N ARG A 30 -16.79 1.33 3.17
CA ARG A 30 -17.56 0.21 2.65
C ARG A 30 -17.13 -1.04 3.39
N SER A 31 -18.03 -1.48 4.27
CA SER A 31 -18.01 -2.67 5.11
C SER A 31 -16.96 -3.69 4.66
N CYS A 32 -16.02 -4.01 5.54
CA CYS A 32 -14.96 -5.00 5.33
C CYS A 32 -15.48 -6.44 5.25
N ARG A 33 -16.80 -6.62 5.17
CA ARG A 33 -17.53 -7.89 5.19
C ARG A 33 -17.87 -8.43 3.79
N MET A 34 -17.53 -7.69 2.74
CA MET A 34 -17.99 -7.98 1.37
C MET A 34 -17.33 -9.22 0.75
N ASP A 35 -16.03 -9.39 0.95
CA ASP A 35 -15.23 -10.51 0.41
C ASP A 35 -13.88 -10.63 1.13
N ALA A 36 -13.21 -11.78 1.01
CA ALA A 36 -11.96 -12.07 1.72
C ALA A 36 -10.81 -11.11 1.34
N ILE A 37 -10.78 -10.63 0.10
CA ILE A 37 -9.76 -9.67 -0.33
C ILE A 37 -10.03 -8.31 0.29
N ARG A 38 -11.28 -7.85 0.28
CA ARG A 38 -11.67 -6.60 0.93
C ARG A 38 -11.44 -6.64 2.44
N GLN A 39 -11.70 -7.78 3.08
CA GLN A 39 -11.37 -8.02 4.47
C GLN A 39 -9.87 -7.85 4.72
N SER A 40 -9.01 -8.52 3.92
CA SER A 40 -7.56 -8.38 4.04
C SER A 40 -7.10 -6.94 3.82
N VAL A 41 -7.67 -6.21 2.87
CA VAL A 41 -7.37 -4.79 2.66
C VAL A 41 -7.67 -3.95 3.91
N CYS A 42 -8.83 -4.15 4.54
CA CYS A 42 -9.16 -3.44 5.78
C CYS A 42 -8.22 -3.81 6.94
N ILE A 43 -7.85 -5.08 7.04
CA ILE A 43 -6.91 -5.54 8.06
C ILE A 43 -5.55 -4.89 7.83
N TYR A 44 -5.06 -4.87 6.59
CA TYR A 44 -3.81 -4.18 6.26
C TYR A 44 -3.87 -2.71 6.61
N GLN A 45 -4.98 -2.02 6.34
CA GLN A 45 -5.13 -0.61 6.73
C GLN A 45 -5.07 -0.41 8.25
N ALA A 46 -5.74 -1.28 9.03
CA ALA A 46 -5.67 -1.21 10.49
C ALA A 46 -4.26 -1.47 11.02
N ILE A 47 -3.58 -2.47 10.46
CA ILE A 47 -2.19 -2.81 10.78
C ILE A 47 -1.25 -1.65 10.41
N LEU A 48 -1.40 -1.06 9.22
CA LEU A 48 -0.59 0.08 8.78
C LEU A 48 -0.78 1.29 9.68
N ALA A 49 -2.01 1.57 10.11
CA ALA A 49 -2.30 2.62 11.07
C ALA A 49 -1.66 2.36 12.44
N ASP A 50 -1.65 1.11 12.90
CA ASP A 50 -0.95 0.72 14.14
C ASP A 50 0.57 0.89 14.00
N VAL A 51 1.16 0.39 12.92
CA VAL A 51 2.60 0.53 12.63
C VAL A 51 3.00 1.99 12.60
N ASP A 52 2.28 2.85 11.87
CA ASP A 52 2.58 4.28 11.80
C ASP A 52 2.52 4.91 13.20
N LYS A 53 1.52 4.55 14.02
CA LYS A 53 1.36 5.12 15.35
C LYS A 53 2.39 4.61 16.37
N HIS A 54 2.76 3.33 16.32
CA HIS A 54 3.46 2.66 17.42
C HIS A 54 4.90 2.24 17.10
N TYR A 55 5.28 2.10 15.82
CA TYR A 55 6.66 1.77 15.48
C TYR A 55 7.52 3.04 15.41
N THR A 56 8.36 3.24 16.43
CA THR A 56 9.14 4.47 16.61
C THR A 56 10.49 4.47 15.87
N MET A 57 11.01 3.30 15.51
CA MET A 57 12.30 3.15 14.83
C MET A 57 12.20 3.46 13.33
N ARG A 58 12.05 4.74 12.99
CA ARG A 58 11.92 5.24 11.62
C ARG A 58 13.27 5.52 10.92
N GLY A 59 14.24 4.61 11.08
CA GLY A 59 15.58 4.70 10.46
C GLY A 59 15.59 4.49 8.94
N GLY A 60 16.73 4.11 8.37
CA GLY A 60 16.95 3.92 6.92
C GLY A 60 16.14 2.78 6.25
N GLY A 61 15.14 2.23 6.94
CA GLY A 61 14.30 1.15 6.45
C GLY A 61 12.80 1.47 6.52
N GLY A 62 11.96 0.43 6.44
CA GLY A 62 10.51 0.59 6.32
C GLY A 62 9.77 -0.73 6.17
N ILE A 63 8.50 -0.69 5.78
CA ILE A 63 7.69 -1.90 5.58
C ILE A 63 8.20 -2.64 4.35
N GLY A 64 8.82 -3.81 4.57
CA GLY A 64 9.30 -4.68 3.50
C GLY A 64 8.18 -5.60 2.97
N ARG A 65 7.43 -6.23 3.88
CA ARG A 65 6.27 -7.08 3.50
C ARG A 65 5.24 -7.18 4.62
N ILE A 66 4.01 -7.47 4.21
CA ILE A 66 2.91 -7.88 5.09
C ILE A 66 2.44 -9.25 4.63
N VAL A 67 2.43 -10.22 5.54
CA VAL A 67 2.11 -11.62 5.27
C VAL A 67 0.89 -12.01 6.08
N GLN A 68 -0.08 -12.67 5.44
CA GLN A 68 -1.16 -13.33 6.15
C GLN A 68 -0.68 -14.72 6.59
N ASN A 69 -0.57 -14.95 7.90
CA ASN A 69 -0.17 -16.25 8.46
C ASN A 69 -1.39 -17.18 8.58
N SER A 70 -2.55 -16.61 8.91
CA SER A 70 -3.84 -17.32 9.00
C SER A 70 -5.00 -16.36 8.75
N THR A 71 -6.25 -16.83 8.85
CA THR A 71 -7.45 -15.97 8.69
C THR A 71 -7.52 -14.82 9.71
N SER A 72 -6.84 -14.94 10.86
CA SER A 72 -6.86 -13.96 11.94
C SER A 72 -5.47 -13.51 12.38
N SER A 73 -4.39 -13.93 11.70
CA SER A 73 -3.02 -13.62 12.10
C SER A 73 -2.20 -13.12 10.92
N TYR A 74 -1.45 -12.04 11.14
CA TYR A 74 -0.69 -11.33 10.11
C TYR A 74 0.67 -10.91 10.64
N SER A 75 1.71 -10.97 9.82
CA SER A 75 3.04 -10.48 10.17
C SER A 75 3.42 -9.29 9.28
N VAL A 76 3.86 -8.20 9.91
CA VAL A 76 4.52 -7.09 9.23
C VAL A 76 6.01 -7.19 9.47
N HIS A 77 6.74 -7.14 8.38
CA HIS A 77 8.18 -7.20 8.35
C HIS A 77 8.74 -5.81 8.02
N LEU A 78 9.45 -5.24 8.98
CA LEU A 78 10.03 -3.91 8.94
C LEU A 78 11.53 -4.07 8.77
N LEU A 79 12.03 -3.73 7.58
CA LEU A 79 13.44 -3.82 7.26
C LEU A 79 14.18 -2.66 7.93
N GLN A 80 15.39 -2.93 8.39
CA GLN A 80 16.38 -1.97 8.88
C GLN A 80 17.77 -2.42 8.40
N GLU A 81 18.77 -1.56 8.51
CA GLU A 81 20.15 -1.95 8.20
C GLU A 81 20.60 -3.08 9.13
N GLY A 82 20.92 -4.25 8.55
CA GLY A 82 21.43 -5.42 9.27
C GLY A 82 20.41 -6.16 10.14
N ARG A 83 19.13 -5.78 10.12
CA ARG A 83 18.08 -6.49 10.88
C ARG A 83 16.69 -6.32 10.29
N GLU A 84 15.80 -7.21 10.69
CA GLU A 84 14.38 -7.21 10.34
C GLU A 84 13.56 -7.28 11.62
N ASP A 85 12.73 -6.26 11.86
CA ASP A 85 11.77 -6.26 12.97
C ASP A 85 10.45 -6.84 12.46
N VAL A 86 9.94 -7.85 13.14
CA VAL A 86 8.69 -8.54 12.78
C VAL A 86 7.65 -8.27 13.86
N ARG A 87 6.54 -7.66 13.46
CA ARG A 87 5.36 -7.46 14.31
C ARG A 87 4.26 -8.40 13.84
N THR A 88 3.87 -9.34 14.69
CA THR A 88 2.78 -10.28 14.44
C THR A 88 1.52 -9.79 15.13
N TYR A 89 0.45 -9.66 14.36
CA TYR A 89 -0.85 -9.14 14.77
C TYR A 89 -1.86 -10.27 14.77
N ASP A 90 -2.58 -10.41 15.88
CA ASP A 90 -3.84 -11.14 15.89
C ASP A 90 -4.98 -10.15 15.78
N VAL A 91 -5.92 -10.45 14.89
CA VAL A 91 -7.03 -9.56 14.55
C VAL A 91 -8.37 -10.27 14.64
N ARG A 92 -9.38 -9.51 15.05
CA ARG A 92 -10.77 -9.93 15.04
C ARG A 92 -11.56 -9.02 14.11
N LEU A 93 -12.30 -9.64 13.19
CA LEU A 93 -13.31 -8.94 12.39
C LEU A 93 -14.68 -9.11 13.05
N ALA A 94 -15.29 -8.01 13.44
CA ALA A 94 -16.65 -8.01 13.95
C ALA A 94 -17.68 -8.12 12.79
N PRO A 95 -18.93 -8.55 13.07
CA PRO A 95 -19.95 -8.72 12.03
C PRO A 95 -20.33 -7.44 11.27
N ASP A 96 -20.04 -6.27 11.85
CA ASP A 96 -20.19 -4.95 11.23
C ASP A 96 -19.03 -4.58 10.28
N GLY A 97 -18.03 -5.46 10.16
CA GLY A 97 -16.82 -5.22 9.38
C GLY A 97 -15.75 -4.41 10.12
N LYS A 98 -15.91 -4.16 11.43
CA LYS A 98 -14.87 -3.48 12.22
C LYS A 98 -13.71 -4.43 12.50
N VAL A 99 -12.51 -4.02 12.11
CA VAL A 99 -11.26 -4.71 12.46
C VAL A 99 -10.80 -4.24 13.83
N THR A 100 -10.47 -5.18 14.71
CA THR A 100 -9.86 -4.92 16.02
C THR A 100 -8.57 -5.73 16.12
N ILE A 101 -7.46 -5.07 16.42
CA ILE A 101 -6.20 -5.74 16.77
C ILE A 101 -6.34 -6.21 18.22
N THR A 102 -6.23 -7.52 18.43
CA THR A 102 -6.40 -8.14 19.76
C THR A 102 -5.06 -8.37 20.46
N ALA A 103 -3.99 -8.60 19.69
CA ALA A 103 -2.64 -8.76 20.21
C ALA A 103 -1.60 -8.31 19.19
N VAL A 104 -0.45 -7.85 19.69
CA VAL A 104 0.75 -7.57 18.90
C VAL A 104 1.93 -8.23 19.61
N THR A 105 2.65 -9.08 18.89
CA THR A 105 3.90 -9.69 19.34
C THR A 105 5.04 -9.16 18.48
N GLU A 106 6.17 -8.84 19.08
CA GLU A 106 7.32 -8.29 18.37
C GLU A 106 8.52 -9.23 18.49
N SER A 107 9.27 -9.35 17.39
CA SER A 107 10.55 -10.07 17.36
C SER A 107 11.51 -9.37 16.41
N THR A 108 12.81 -9.61 16.58
CA THR A 108 13.85 -9.06 15.71
C THR A 108 14.72 -10.19 15.20
N VAL A 109 14.92 -10.23 13.89
CA VAL A 109 15.84 -11.14 13.20
C VAL A 109 17.06 -10.34 12.75
N ARG A 110 18.27 -10.89 12.92
CA ARG A 110 19.52 -10.26 12.44
C ARG A 110 20.09 -11.06 11.28
N HIS A 111 20.68 -10.36 10.32
CA HIS A 111 21.31 -10.96 9.13
C HIS A 111 22.83 -10.87 9.20
#